data_AF-A0A5W7RZ22-F1
#
_entry.id   AF-A0A5W7RZ22-F1
#
_cell.length_a   1.000
_cell.length_b   1.000
_cell.length_c   1.000
_cell.angle_alpha   90.00
_cell.angle_beta   90.00
_cell.angle_gamma   90.00
#
_symmetry.space_group_name_H-M   'P 1'
#
loop_
_entity.id
_entity.type
_entity.pdbx_description
1 polymer ?
#
loop_
_entity_poly.entity_id
_entity_poly.type
_entity_poly.pdbx_seq_one_letter_code
_entity_poly.pdbx_strand_id
1 'polypeptide(L)'
;MKQNLGYRIGMQTRRFMRWLSVWENEMQQQGVPRWVTKIPLYLCIAAAVGLLLAGAFFIVGFLALMVFIAWYLSVAAGSSVESVSDESNLEGYASGPEGPGMYSQGEKISYKDYDDY
;
A
#
# COMPACT_ATOMS: atom_id res chain seq x y z
N MET A 1 -22.31 -0.70 31.47
CA MET A 1 -23.07 -0.20 30.30
C MET A 1 -22.09 0.30 29.24
N LYS A 2 -21.87 -0.47 28.16
CA LYS A 2 -21.03 -0.04 27.02
C LYS A 2 -21.81 1.00 26.22
N GLN A 3 -21.61 2.29 26.51
CA GLN A 3 -22.20 3.35 25.70
C GLN A 3 -21.55 3.33 24.31
N ASN A 4 -22.35 3.01 23.29
CA ASN A 4 -21.92 2.97 21.90
C ASN A 4 -21.27 4.30 21.52
N LEU A 5 -20.07 4.24 20.94
CA LEU A 5 -19.27 5.40 20.54
C LEU A 5 -20.07 6.31 19.58
N GLY A 6 -20.85 5.72 18.67
CA GLY A 6 -21.75 6.44 17.78
C GLY A 6 -22.85 7.24 18.50
N TYR A 7 -23.39 6.72 19.61
CA TYR A 7 -24.40 7.43 20.40
C TYR A 7 -23.80 8.65 21.12
N ARG A 8 -22.58 8.52 21.63
CA ARG A 8 -21.84 9.65 22.24
C ARG A 8 -21.52 10.74 21.22
N ILE A 9 -21.04 10.35 20.04
CA ILE A 9 -20.74 11.29 18.94
C ILE A 9 -22.02 12.01 18.49
N GLY A 10 -23.14 11.28 18.34
CA GLY A 10 -24.45 11.85 18.00
C GLY A 10 -24.96 12.85 19.05
N MET A 11 -24.72 12.58 20.33
CA MET A 11 -25.09 13.51 21.41
C MET A 11 -24.23 14.77 21.39
N GLN A 12 -22.92 14.64 21.12
CA GLN A 12 -22.02 15.80 21.04
C GLN A 12 -22.32 16.67 19.82
N THR A 13 -22.62 16.08 18.66
CA THR A 13 -23.03 16.85 17.46
C THR A 13 -24.32 17.62 17.71
N ARG A 14 -25.32 17.01 18.36
CA ARG A 14 -26.56 17.71 18.75
C ARG A 14 -26.31 18.88 19.70
N ARG A 15 -25.43 18.71 20.69
CA ARG A 15 -25.04 19.79 21.60
C ARG A 15 -24.33 20.92 20.86
N PHE A 16 -23.42 20.57 19.95
CA PHE A 16 -22.70 21.54 19.13
C PHE A 16 -23.63 22.33 18.21
N MET A 17 -24.58 21.66 17.53
CA MET A 17 -25.59 22.34 16.70
C MET A 17 -26.48 23.27 17.52
N ARG A 18 -26.91 22.85 18.71
CA ARG A 18 -27.69 23.72 19.61
C ARG A 18 -26.88 24.94 20.04
N TRP A 19 -25.62 24.75 20.42
CA TRP A 19 -24.74 25.85 20.80
C TRP A 19 -24.51 26.84 19.65
N LEU A 20 -24.29 26.34 18.43
CA LEU A 20 -24.21 27.15 17.21
C LEU A 20 -25.49 27.98 16.97
N SER A 21 -26.66 27.38 17.15
CA SER A 21 -27.94 28.08 16.95
C SER A 21 -28.18 29.19 17.99
N VAL A 22 -27.74 28.98 19.23
CA VAL A 22 -27.83 30.00 20.29
C VAL A 22 -26.91 31.17 19.95
N TRP A 23 -25.68 30.88 19.55
CA TRP A 23 -24.69 31.89 19.15
C TRP A 23 -25.13 32.68 17.91
N GLU A 24 -25.72 32.01 16.92
CA GLU A 24 -26.29 32.68 15.74
C GLU A 24 -27.42 33.64 16.13
N ASN A 25 -28.33 33.24 17.01
CA ASN A 25 -29.40 34.12 17.48
C ASN A 25 -28.86 35.33 18.27
N GLU A 26 -27.86 35.12 19.11
CA GLU A 26 -27.23 36.18 19.90
C GLU A 26 -26.50 37.19 19.01
N MET A 27 -25.80 36.72 17.98
CA MET A 27 -25.16 37.59 16.99
C MET A 27 -26.18 38.34 16.10
N GLN A 28 -27.28 37.68 15.71
CA GLN A 28 -28.34 38.36 14.96
C GLN A 28 -29.01 39.45 15.80
N GLN A 29 -29.19 39.24 17.11
CA GLN A 29 -29.70 40.26 18.03
C GLN A 29 -28.75 41.45 18.18
N GLN A 30 -27.44 41.22 18.03
CA GLN A 30 -26.41 42.28 18.01
C GLN A 30 -26.29 42.98 16.64
N GLY A 31 -27.15 42.67 15.67
CA GLY A 31 -27.15 43.30 14.34
C GLY A 31 -26.07 42.77 13.40
N VAL A 32 -25.43 41.63 13.72
CA VAL A 32 -24.41 41.03 12.86
C VAL A 32 -25.05 40.52 11.57
N PRO A 33 -24.45 40.79 10.39
CA PRO A 33 -24.97 40.29 9.12
C PRO A 33 -25.02 38.76 9.08
N ARG A 34 -26.12 38.21 8.56
CA ARG A 34 -26.37 36.75 8.48
C ARG A 34 -25.31 35.94 7.72
N TRP A 35 -24.47 36.59 6.92
CA TRP A 35 -23.36 35.92 6.25
C TRP A 35 -22.21 35.62 7.22
N VAL A 36 -21.95 36.50 8.18
CA VAL A 36 -20.89 36.36 9.17
C VAL A 36 -21.23 35.24 10.16
N THR A 37 -22.50 35.10 10.53
CA THR A 37 -22.96 34.03 11.43
C THR A 37 -22.79 32.62 10.84
N LYS A 38 -22.70 32.50 9.51
CA LYS A 38 -22.53 31.22 8.79
C LYS A 38 -21.07 30.84 8.52
N ILE A 39 -20.11 31.74 8.75
CA ILE A 39 -18.66 31.48 8.58
C ILE A 39 -18.20 30.18 9.26
N PRO A 40 -18.49 29.92 10.55
CA PRO A 40 -18.00 28.70 11.20
C PRO A 40 -18.52 27.42 10.53
N LEU A 41 -19.73 27.46 9.96
CA LEU A 41 -20.32 26.32 9.26
C LEU A 41 -19.60 26.08 7.92
N TYR A 42 -19.35 27.14 7.14
CA TYR A 42 -18.56 27.03 5.91
C TYR A 42 -17.14 26.55 6.17
N LEU A 43 -16.51 26.99 7.27
CA LEU A 43 -15.17 26.58 7.65
C LEU A 43 -15.13 25.09 8.02
N CYS A 44 -16.15 24.58 8.73
CA CYS A 44 -16.28 23.14 8.99
C CYS A 44 -16.47 22.33 7.70
N ILE A 45 -17.31 22.79 6.77
CA ILE A 45 -17.51 22.10 5.48
C ILE A 45 -16.21 22.10 4.68
N ALA A 46 -15.55 23.25 4.56
CA ALA A 46 -14.29 23.37 3.84
C ALA A 46 -13.20 22.47 4.44
N ALA A 47 -13.10 22.42 5.78
CA ALA A 47 -12.17 21.52 6.46
C ALA A 47 -12.49 20.04 6.22
N ALA A 48 -13.77 19.64 6.26
CA ALA A 48 -14.17 18.26 6.00
C ALA A 48 -13.88 17.84 4.55
N VAL A 49 -14.22 18.69 3.59
CA VAL A 49 -13.93 18.47 2.16
C VAL A 49 -12.41 18.43 1.93
N GLY A 50 -11.67 19.37 2.52
CA GLY A 50 -10.22 19.41 2.42
C GLY A 50 -9.55 18.16 3.00
N LEU A 51 -10.04 17.66 4.14
CA LEU A 51 -9.52 16.44 4.77
C LEU A 51 -9.83 15.19 3.94
N LEU A 52 -11.01 15.11 3.32
CA LEU A 52 -11.35 14.03 2.39
C LEU A 52 -10.45 14.05 1.15
N LEU A 53 -10.24 15.23 0.55
CA LEU A 53 -9.36 15.40 -0.61
C LEU A 53 -7.91 15.03 -0.26
N ALA A 54 -7.39 15.57 0.84
CA ALA A 54 -6.03 15.27 1.30
C ALA A 54 -5.84 13.78 1.56
N GLY A 55 -6.82 13.13 2.21
CA GLY A 55 -6.81 11.68 2.42
C GLY A 55 -6.82 10.90 1.11
N ALA A 56 -7.64 11.30 0.14
CA ALA A 56 -7.68 10.67 -1.18
C ALA A 56 -6.34 10.80 -1.92
N PHE A 57 -5.75 11.99 -1.95
CA PHE A 57 -4.43 12.21 -2.54
C PHE A 57 -3.34 11.38 -1.85
N PHE A 58 -3.41 11.25 -0.53
CA PHE A 58 -2.46 10.43 0.22
C PHE A 58 -2.57 8.95 -0.15
N ILE A 59 -3.78 8.42 -0.27
CA ILE A 59 -4.02 7.02 -0.70
C ILE A 59 -3.49 6.80 -2.12
N VAL A 60 -3.80 7.71 -3.06
CA VAL A 60 -3.34 7.62 -4.44
C VAL A 60 -1.82 7.72 -4.52
N GLY A 61 -1.21 8.65 -3.78
CA GLY A 61 0.24 8.81 -3.71
C GLY A 61 0.93 7.58 -3.12
N PHE A 62 0.36 6.98 -2.08
CA PHE A 62 0.88 5.76 -1.49
C PHE A 62 0.79 4.57 -2.45
N LEU A 63 -0.32 4.43 -3.18
CA LEU A 63 -0.46 3.43 -4.23
C LEU A 63 0.56 3.62 -5.35
N ALA A 64 0.74 4.84 -5.84
CA ALA A 64 1.74 5.16 -6.84
C ALA A 64 3.16 4.83 -6.36
N LEU A 65 3.46 5.14 -5.10
CA LEU A 65 4.74 4.81 -4.47
C LEU A 65 4.95 3.29 -4.37
N MET A 66 3.93 2.54 -3.97
CA MET A 66 3.99 1.07 -3.93
C MET A 66 4.24 0.47 -5.32
N VAL A 67 3.56 0.97 -6.35
CA VAL A 67 3.79 0.55 -7.74
C VAL A 67 5.20 0.90 -8.19
N PHE A 68 5.69 2.10 -7.85
CA PHE A 68 7.05 2.52 -8.17
C PHE A 68 8.11 1.64 -7.50
N ILE A 69 7.92 1.31 -6.22
CA ILE A 69 8.82 0.38 -5.50
C ILE A 69 8.78 -1.01 -6.15
N ALA A 70 7.59 -1.52 -6.47
CA ALA A 70 7.45 -2.83 -7.12
C ALA A 70 8.15 -2.86 -8.49
N TRP A 71 8.00 -1.80 -9.28
CA TRP A 71 8.68 -1.66 -10.57
C TRP A 71 10.20 -1.58 -10.39
N TYR A 72 10.68 -0.74 -9.46
CA TYR A 72 12.11 -0.63 -9.16
C TYR A 72 12.71 -1.95 -8.68
N LEU A 73 12.02 -2.68 -7.80
CA LEU A 73 12.42 -4.01 -7.37
C LEU A 73 12.46 -4.99 -8.55
N SER A 74 11.49 -4.94 -9.46
CA SER A 74 11.46 -5.81 -10.65
C SER A 74 12.61 -5.52 -11.60
N VAL A 75 13.00 -4.25 -11.77
CA VAL A 75 14.14 -3.85 -12.61
C VAL A 75 15.46 -4.22 -11.94
N ALA A 76 15.59 -3.98 -10.63
CA ALA A 76 16.76 -4.37 -9.86
C ALA A 76 16.92 -5.89 -9.81
N ALA A 77 15.83 -6.64 -9.61
CA ALA A 77 15.80 -8.09 -9.69
C ALA A 77 16.04 -8.58 -11.12
N GLY A 78 15.62 -7.86 -12.16
CA GLY A 78 15.95 -8.18 -13.55
C GLY A 78 17.45 -8.11 -13.87
N SER A 79 18.26 -7.46 -13.02
CA SER A 79 19.73 -7.47 -13.12
C SER A 79 20.40 -8.58 -12.30
N SER A 80 19.66 -9.30 -11.45
CA SER A 80 20.16 -10.41 -10.62
C SER A 80 19.42 -11.74 -10.81
N VAL A 81 18.29 -11.74 -11.53
CA VAL A 81 17.65 -12.94 -12.05
C VAL A 81 18.26 -13.15 -13.43
N GLU A 82 19.55 -13.48 -13.39
CA GLU A 82 20.13 -14.37 -14.36
C GLU A 82 19.14 -15.53 -14.48
N SER A 83 18.61 -15.69 -15.70
CA SER A 83 17.79 -16.81 -16.08
C SER A 83 18.34 -18.06 -15.40
N VAL A 84 17.60 -18.61 -14.44
CA VAL A 84 17.70 -20.04 -14.15
C VAL A 84 17.15 -20.67 -15.42
N SER A 85 18.05 -20.79 -16.39
CA SER A 85 17.90 -21.58 -17.58
C SER A 85 17.35 -22.92 -17.12
N ASP A 86 16.21 -23.25 -17.69
CA ASP A 86 15.72 -24.61 -17.81
C ASP A 86 16.87 -25.60 -18.05
N GLU A 87 16.65 -26.82 -17.58
CA GLU A 87 17.49 -28.01 -17.79
C GLU A 87 18.73 -28.14 -16.88
N SER A 88 18.50 -28.67 -15.69
CA SER A 88 19.07 -29.95 -15.26
C SER A 88 20.44 -30.38 -15.81
N ASN A 89 21.46 -29.52 -15.79
CA ASN A 89 22.85 -29.96 -15.81
C ASN A 89 23.25 -30.38 -14.40
N LEU A 90 22.68 -31.49 -13.94
CA LEU A 90 23.15 -32.24 -12.77
C LEU A 90 24.44 -32.96 -13.17
N GLU A 91 25.47 -32.17 -13.46
CA GLU A 91 26.83 -32.68 -13.58
C GLU A 91 27.36 -32.91 -12.17
N GLY A 92 27.71 -34.16 -11.88
CA GLY A 92 28.15 -34.49 -10.54
C GLY A 92 28.52 -35.95 -10.38
N TYR A 93 29.32 -36.20 -9.34
CA TYR A 93 29.67 -37.56 -8.96
C TYR A 93 28.45 -38.21 -8.33
N ALA A 94 27.87 -39.18 -9.04
CA ALA A 94 26.66 -39.86 -8.63
C ALA A 94 26.88 -41.39 -8.69
N SER A 95 26.08 -42.12 -7.92
CA SER A 95 26.01 -43.59 -8.03
C SER A 95 24.83 -43.97 -8.90
N GLY A 96 25.05 -43.97 -10.21
CA GLY A 96 24.05 -44.37 -11.20
C GLY A 96 23.97 -45.89 -11.40
N PRO A 97 23.07 -46.35 -12.29
CA PRO A 97 22.87 -47.77 -12.59
C PRO A 97 24.13 -48.46 -13.13
N GLU A 98 25.05 -47.70 -13.73
CA GLU A 98 26.35 -48.17 -14.22
C GLU A 98 27.47 -48.10 -13.17
N GLY A 99 27.08 -47.90 -11.90
CA GLY A 99 27.98 -47.77 -10.75
C GLY A 99 28.44 -46.33 -10.49
N PRO A 100 29.22 -46.11 -9.43
CA PRO A 100 29.71 -44.78 -9.07
C PRO A 100 30.63 -44.20 -10.16
N GLY A 101 30.44 -42.91 -10.47
CA GLY A 101 31.19 -42.20 -11.50
C GLY A 101 30.70 -40.78 -11.72
N MET A 102 31.30 -40.08 -12.68
CA MET A 102 30.76 -38.79 -13.14
C MET A 102 29.62 -39.03 -14.12
N TYR A 103 28.53 -38.30 -13.91
CA TYR A 103 27.36 -38.33 -14.78
C TYR A 103 27.07 -36.92 -15.29
N SER A 104 26.69 -36.81 -16.55
CA SER A 104 26.08 -35.61 -17.14
C SER A 104 24.84 -36.06 -17.91
N GLN A 105 23.74 -35.32 -17.77
CA GLN A 105 22.45 -35.63 -18.40
C GLN A 105 21.95 -37.07 -18.17
N GLY A 106 22.34 -37.72 -17.08
CA GLY A 106 21.93 -39.09 -16.73
C GLY A 106 22.79 -40.20 -17.33
N GLU A 107 23.79 -39.88 -18.17
CA GLU A 107 24.74 -40.84 -18.72
C GLU A 107 26.10 -40.74 -18.03
N LYS A 108 26.77 -41.88 -17.89
CA LYS A 108 28.10 -41.94 -17.26
C LYS A 108 29.15 -41.44 -18.24
N ILE A 109 29.82 -40.36 -17.87
CA ILE A 109 30.88 -39.78 -18.69
C ILE A 109 32.18 -40.54 -18.41
N SER A 110 32.87 -40.96 -19.46
CA SER A 110 34.21 -41.56 -19.35
C SER A 110 35.27 -40.50 -19.59
N TYR A 111 36.36 -40.52 -18.83
CA TYR A 111 37.49 -39.56 -18.94
C TYR A 111 38.14 -39.48 -20.33
N LYS A 112 37.75 -40.31 -21.30
CA LYS A 112 38.23 -40.27 -22.68
C LYS A 112 37.54 -39.21 -23.55
N ASP A 113 36.40 -38.65 -23.13
CA ASP A 113 35.69 -37.61 -23.89
C ASP A 113 36.16 -36.18 -23.54
N TYR A 114 37.08 -36.03 -22.58
CA TYR A 114 37.62 -34.72 -22.17
C TYR A 114 38.84 -34.24 -22.98
N ASP A 115 39.36 -35.06 -23.91
CA ASP A 115 40.57 -34.74 -24.69
C ASP A 115 40.29 -34.10 -26.06
N ASP A 116 39.03 -33.82 -26.43
CA ASP A 116 38.65 -33.27 -27.75
C ASP A 116 38.09 -31.83 -27.72
N TYR A 117 38.40 -31.04 -26.68
CA TYR A 117 38.13 -29.60 -26.61
C TYR A 117 39.36 -28.76 -26.24
#